data_AF-A0A3P1XQP5-F1
#
_entry.id   AF-A0A3P1XQP5-F1
#
_cell.length_a   1.000
_cell.length_b   1.000
_cell.length_c   1.000
_cell.angle_alpha   90.00
_cell.angle_beta   90.00
_cell.angle_gamma   90.00
#
_symmetry.space_group_name_H-M   'P 1'
#
loop_
_entity.id
_entity.type
_entity.pdbx_description
1 polymer ?
#
loop_
_entity_poly.entity_id
_entity_poly.type
_entity_poly.pdbx_seq_one_letter_code
_entity_poly.pdbx_strand_id
1 'polypeptide(L)'
;MNKGAVNPADLSLPLYGATPGQALKRFFRGYVKLNGRASRSEFWWPQLLMLLVRIVILLPFLIIYYEEISGPVSWYAASFRIYGFEAFIIEDFDIFYFLELLFFIGTPQISLLLFLNALLSIILFLPSFAVTWRRLQDANLHGALTWLGLVPFINLVLVVFTLLPSKAAGQRFDPVPGSRLADLYNGFAPVPGVPSRQRKTVVSENK
;
A
#
# COMPACT_ATOMS: atom_id res chain seq x y z
N MET A 1 -1.07 -13.06 25.88
CA MET A 1 -2.07 -12.54 24.92
C MET A 1 -1.47 -11.34 24.18
N ASN A 2 -1.61 -11.25 22.86
CA ASN A 2 -1.10 -10.09 22.12
C ASN A 2 -1.94 -8.86 22.46
N LYS A 3 -1.30 -7.81 22.98
CA LYS A 3 -1.98 -6.55 23.30
C LYS A 3 -2.35 -5.83 21.99
N GLY A 4 -3.61 -5.39 21.89
CA GLY A 4 -4.14 -4.59 20.78
C GLY A 4 -4.60 -3.22 21.25
N ALA A 5 -4.91 -2.34 20.31
CA ALA A 5 -5.44 -1.02 20.59
C ALA A 5 -6.86 -1.13 21.18
N VAL A 6 -7.09 -0.48 22.33
CA VAL A 6 -8.44 -0.36 22.93
C VAL A 6 -9.23 0.74 22.22
N ASN A 7 -8.56 1.83 21.85
CA ASN A 7 -9.15 2.94 21.12
C ASN A 7 -8.80 2.83 19.62
N PRO A 8 -9.78 2.84 18.70
CA PRO A 8 -9.53 2.84 17.26
C PRO A 8 -8.71 4.02 16.74
N ALA A 9 -8.61 5.12 17.50
CA ALA A 9 -7.77 6.26 17.16
C ALA A 9 -6.27 6.06 17.45
N ASP A 10 -5.92 5.09 18.30
CA ASP A 10 -4.54 4.83 18.71
C ASP A 10 -3.78 4.02 17.66
N LEU A 11 -2.89 4.67 16.92
CA LEU A 11 -2.10 4.07 15.83
C LEU A 11 -0.85 3.32 16.33
N SER A 12 -0.52 3.41 17.62
CA SER A 12 0.69 2.80 18.18
C SER A 12 0.57 1.28 18.29
N LEU A 13 -0.66 0.79 18.44
CA LEU A 13 -1.01 -0.60 18.66
C LEU A 13 -1.90 -1.14 17.53
N PRO A 14 -1.83 -2.45 17.24
CA PRO A 14 -2.64 -3.07 16.20
C PRO A 14 -4.11 -3.14 16.64
N LEU A 15 -5.03 -2.80 15.75
CA LEU A 15 -6.47 -2.91 16.01
C LEU A 15 -6.99 -4.26 15.47
N TYR A 16 -7.19 -5.23 16.35
CA TYR A 16 -7.75 -6.53 15.96
C TYR A 16 -9.26 -6.41 15.71
N GLY A 17 -9.76 -7.05 14.64
CA GLY A 17 -11.19 -7.03 14.31
C GLY A 17 -11.68 -5.67 13.79
N ALA A 18 -10.80 -4.86 13.21
CA ALA A 18 -11.14 -3.55 12.66
C ALA A 18 -12.24 -3.68 11.57
N THR A 19 -13.21 -2.77 11.60
CA THR A 19 -14.19 -2.62 10.51
C THR A 19 -13.54 -1.94 9.28
N PRO A 20 -14.13 -2.05 8.07
CA PRO A 20 -13.57 -1.44 6.87
C PRO A 20 -13.29 0.06 7.03
N GLY A 21 -14.24 0.81 7.60
CA GLY A 21 -14.10 2.25 7.81
C GLY A 21 -13.05 2.61 8.86
N GLN A 22 -12.91 1.81 9.92
CA GLN A 22 -11.87 2.01 10.92
C GLN A 22 -10.48 1.77 10.33
N ALA A 23 -10.32 0.68 9.56
CA ALA A 23 -9.06 0.35 8.92
C ALA A 23 -8.67 1.40 7.87
N LEU A 24 -9.61 1.86 7.04
CA LEU A 24 -9.37 2.91 6.04
C LEU A 24 -8.99 4.24 6.71
N LYS A 25 -9.68 4.63 7.79
CA LYS A 25 -9.33 5.85 8.54
C LYS A 25 -7.91 5.77 9.10
N ARG A 26 -7.52 4.61 9.64
CA ARG A 26 -6.17 4.37 10.19
C ARG A 26 -5.11 4.26 9.10
N PHE A 27 -5.45 3.74 7.92
CA PHE A 27 -4.59 3.69 6.75
C PHE A 27 -4.14 5.09 6.33
N PHE A 28 -5.08 6.02 6.17
CA PHE A 28 -4.75 7.40 5.83
C PHE A 28 -4.17 8.20 7.01
N ARG A 29 -4.55 7.94 8.26
CA ARG A 29 -3.94 8.63 9.42
C ARG A 29 -2.51 8.17 9.73
N GLY A 30 -2.20 6.91 9.43
CA GLY A 30 -0.91 6.28 9.71
C GLY A 30 0.06 6.32 8.53
N TYR A 31 -0.19 7.14 7.51
CA TYR A 31 0.50 7.07 6.22
C TYR A 31 2.02 7.33 6.26
N VAL A 32 2.53 8.01 7.30
CA VAL A 32 3.97 8.25 7.52
C VAL A 32 4.50 7.57 8.80
N LYS A 33 3.66 6.79 9.50
CA LYS A 33 4.05 6.12 10.75
C LYS A 33 4.58 4.72 10.46
N LEU A 34 5.91 4.56 10.61
CA LEU A 34 6.59 3.27 10.46
C LEU A 34 6.80 2.51 11.77
N ASN A 35 6.54 3.15 12.92
CA ASN A 35 6.64 2.52 14.22
C ASN A 35 5.30 1.89 14.64
N GLY A 36 5.35 0.82 15.44
CA GLY A 36 4.19 0.08 15.90
C GLY A 36 3.86 -1.12 15.02
N ARG A 37 2.62 -1.60 15.11
CA ARG A 37 2.18 -2.84 14.44
C ARG A 37 0.80 -2.66 13.82
N ALA A 38 0.53 -3.42 12.75
CA ALA A 38 -0.78 -3.47 12.11
C ALA A 38 -1.33 -4.91 12.14
N SER A 39 -2.59 -5.04 12.53
CA SER A 39 -3.27 -6.35 12.52
C SER A 39 -3.60 -6.81 11.09
N ARG A 40 -4.00 -8.07 10.93
CA ARG A 40 -4.47 -8.60 9.63
C ARG A 40 -5.67 -7.84 9.09
N SER A 41 -6.70 -7.60 9.91
CA SER A 41 -7.89 -6.84 9.48
C SER A 41 -7.57 -5.38 9.16
N GLU A 42 -6.65 -4.76 9.91
CA GLU A 42 -6.22 -3.38 9.65
C GLU A 42 -5.44 -3.24 8.34
N PHE A 43 -4.72 -4.29 7.93
CA PHE A 43 -4.01 -4.35 6.66
C PHE A 43 -4.92 -4.68 5.48
N TRP A 44 -5.70 -5.77 5.55
CA TRP A 44 -6.43 -6.32 4.40
C TRP A 44 -7.63 -5.48 3.95
N TRP A 45 -8.33 -4.79 4.87
CA TRP A 45 -9.46 -3.95 4.48
C TRP A 45 -9.07 -2.84 3.50
N PRO A 46 -8.02 -2.02 3.76
CA PRO A 46 -7.50 -1.07 2.79
C PRO A 46 -7.06 -1.73 1.47
N GLN A 47 -6.41 -2.90 1.51
CA GLN A 47 -5.99 -3.59 0.28
C GLN A 47 -7.18 -3.96 -0.60
N LEU A 48 -8.25 -4.48 0.00
CA LEU A 48 -9.48 -4.83 -0.71
C LEU A 48 -10.17 -3.59 -1.29
N LEU A 49 -10.25 -2.50 -0.54
CA LEU A 49 -10.84 -1.24 -1.03
C LEU A 49 -10.05 -0.66 -2.19
N MET A 50 -8.71 -0.69 -2.14
CA MET A 50 -7.86 -0.26 -3.25
C MET A 50 -8.04 -1.15 -4.48
N LEU A 51 -8.18 -2.47 -4.29
CA LEU A 51 -8.48 -3.40 -5.38
C LEU A 51 -9.82 -3.06 -6.04
N LEU A 52 -10.86 -2.78 -5.26
CA LEU A 52 -12.17 -2.38 -5.78
C LEU A 52 -12.10 -1.07 -6.58
N VAL A 53 -11.41 -0.05 -6.05
CA VAL A 53 -11.19 1.21 -6.78
C VAL A 53 -10.46 0.96 -8.10
N ARG A 54 -9.43 0.10 -8.09
CA ARG A 54 -8.72 -0.29 -9.32
C ARG A 54 -9.63 -1.01 -10.31
N ILE A 55 -10.50 -1.91 -9.87
CA ILE A 55 -11.46 -2.61 -10.74
C ILE A 55 -12.45 -1.61 -11.37
N VAL A 56 -13.01 -0.69 -10.59
CA VAL A 56 -13.95 0.33 -11.07
C VAL A 56 -13.31 1.22 -12.13
N ILE A 57 -12.04 1.57 -11.96
CA ILE A 57 -11.29 2.34 -12.95
C ILE A 57 -10.92 1.47 -14.16
N LEU A 58 -10.50 0.22 -13.98
CA LEU A 58 -9.95 -0.60 -15.07
C LEU A 58 -11.02 -1.23 -15.98
N LEU A 59 -12.16 -1.65 -15.43
CA LEU A 59 -13.16 -2.40 -16.20
C LEU A 59 -13.71 -1.63 -17.42
N PRO A 60 -14.08 -0.34 -17.33
CA PRO A 60 -14.53 0.41 -18.49
C PRO A 60 -13.45 0.52 -19.57
N PHE A 61 -12.19 0.71 -19.16
CA PHE A 61 -11.08 0.81 -20.10
C PHE A 61 -10.76 -0.53 -20.75
N LEU A 62 -10.94 -1.66 -20.04
CA LEU A 62 -10.75 -2.99 -20.62
C LEU A 62 -11.71 -3.24 -21.79
N ILE A 63 -12.95 -2.75 -21.69
CA ILE A 63 -13.95 -2.87 -22.76
C ILE A 63 -13.52 -2.04 -23.97
N ILE A 64 -13.16 -0.78 -23.75
CA ILE A 64 -12.69 0.13 -24.82
C ILE A 64 -11.42 -0.42 -25.49
N TYR A 65 -10.49 -0.90 -24.68
CA TYR A 65 -9.22 -1.47 -25.12
C TYR A 65 -9.42 -2.70 -26.03
N TYR A 66 -10.41 -3.54 -25.74
CA TYR A 66 -10.72 -4.70 -26.57
C TYR A 66 -11.15 -4.27 -27.99
N GLU A 67 -11.98 -3.23 -28.10
CA GLU A 67 -12.40 -2.69 -29.39
C GLU A 67 -11.22 -2.09 -30.16
N GLU A 68 -10.33 -1.38 -29.47
CA GLU A 68 -9.11 -0.79 -30.04
C GLU A 68 -8.09 -1.83 -30.55
N ILE A 69 -7.93 -2.98 -29.86
CA ILE A 69 -7.03 -4.05 -30.33
C ILE A 69 -7.63 -4.85 -31.48
N SER A 70 -8.95 -5.05 -31.48
CA SER A 70 -9.60 -5.95 -32.43
C SER A 70 -9.40 -5.52 -33.88
N GLY A 71 -9.31 -4.20 -34.14
CA GLY A 71 -9.05 -3.63 -35.45
C GLY A 71 -7.67 -4.01 -35.99
N PRO A 72 -6.56 -3.61 -35.34
CA PRO A 72 -5.21 -4.00 -35.71
C PRO A 72 -5.02 -5.50 -35.83
N VAL A 73 -5.51 -6.30 -34.86
CA VAL A 73 -5.39 -7.77 -34.92
C VAL A 73 -6.09 -8.35 -36.14
N SER A 74 -7.27 -7.84 -36.50
CA SER A 74 -7.99 -8.28 -37.71
C SER A 74 -7.28 -7.87 -38.99
N TRP A 75 -6.68 -6.66 -39.01
CA TRP A 75 -5.85 -6.19 -40.12
C TRP A 75 -4.62 -7.10 -40.31
N TYR A 76 -3.86 -7.36 -39.26
CA TYR A 76 -2.72 -8.27 -39.29
C TYR A 76 -3.11 -9.67 -39.76
N ALA A 77 -4.21 -10.20 -39.25
CA ALA A 77 -4.71 -11.51 -39.65
C ALA A 77 -5.14 -11.54 -41.13
N ALA A 78 -5.72 -10.46 -41.66
CA ALA A 78 -6.09 -10.34 -43.07
C ALA A 78 -4.85 -10.22 -43.98
N SER A 79 -3.89 -9.37 -43.61
CA SER A 79 -2.61 -9.22 -44.31
C SER A 79 -1.87 -10.55 -44.37
N PHE A 80 -1.84 -11.30 -43.27
CA PHE A 80 -1.26 -12.64 -43.22
C PHE A 80 -1.96 -13.63 -44.18
N ARG A 81 -3.30 -13.58 -44.27
CA ARG A 81 -4.07 -14.45 -45.18
C ARG A 81 -3.88 -14.10 -46.66
N ILE A 82 -3.68 -12.83 -46.98
CA ILE A 82 -3.58 -12.32 -48.36
C ILE A 82 -2.16 -12.49 -48.90
N TYR A 83 -1.16 -12.09 -48.12
CA TYR A 83 0.24 -12.07 -48.56
C TYR A 83 1.02 -13.36 -48.20
N GLY A 84 0.46 -14.20 -47.33
CA GLY A 84 1.10 -15.44 -46.87
C GLY A 84 2.23 -15.22 -45.86
N PHE A 85 2.63 -16.30 -45.17
CA PHE A 85 3.69 -16.27 -44.15
C PHE A 85 5.04 -15.78 -44.72
N GLU A 86 5.31 -16.06 -46.00
CA GLU A 86 6.56 -15.68 -46.66
C GLU A 86 6.74 -14.16 -46.81
N ALA A 87 5.65 -13.38 -46.96
CA ALA A 87 5.72 -11.92 -47.01
C ALA A 87 5.85 -11.29 -45.60
N PHE A 88 5.28 -11.93 -44.59
CA PHE A 88 5.34 -11.49 -43.19
C PHE A 88 6.76 -11.54 -42.60
N ILE A 89 7.62 -12.43 -43.12
CA ILE A 89 9.03 -12.57 -42.69
C ILE A 89 9.98 -11.64 -43.49
N ILE A 90 9.57 -11.16 -44.68
CA ILE A 90 10.44 -10.42 -45.62
C ILE A 90 10.23 -8.90 -45.58
N GLU A 91 9.09 -8.39 -45.09
CA GLU A 91 8.92 -6.94 -44.91
C GLU A 91 9.49 -6.46 -43.57
N ASP A 92 10.38 -5.45 -43.65
CA ASP A 92 11.15 -4.88 -42.55
C ASP A 92 10.29 -4.62 -41.30
N PHE A 93 10.59 -5.37 -40.24
CA PHE A 93 9.89 -5.41 -38.96
C PHE A 93 10.00 -4.10 -38.14
N ASP A 94 10.42 -2.98 -38.72
CA ASP A 94 11.08 -1.90 -37.97
C ASP A 94 10.19 -0.68 -37.69
N ILE A 95 9.40 -0.18 -38.66
CA ILE A 95 8.70 1.11 -38.50
C ILE A 95 7.19 0.99 -38.33
N PHE A 96 6.53 0.06 -39.03
CA PHE A 96 5.08 -0.05 -39.01
C PHE A 96 4.57 -0.53 -37.64
N TYR A 97 5.17 -1.58 -37.09
CA TYR A 97 4.88 -2.08 -35.74
C TYR A 97 5.26 -1.08 -34.64
N PHE A 98 6.37 -0.36 -34.80
CA PHE A 98 6.80 0.67 -33.86
C PHE A 98 5.84 1.87 -33.85
N LEU A 99 5.38 2.33 -35.02
CA LEU A 99 4.40 3.40 -35.15
C LEU A 99 3.01 2.98 -34.65
N GLU A 100 2.60 1.72 -34.86
CA GLU A 100 1.37 1.21 -34.26
C GLU A 100 1.46 1.11 -32.73
N LEU A 101 2.59 0.69 -32.16
CA LEU A 101 2.80 0.71 -30.71
C LEU A 101 2.70 2.13 -30.14
N LEU A 102 3.30 3.11 -30.82
CA LEU A 102 3.20 4.53 -30.48
C LEU A 102 1.77 5.05 -30.58
N PHE A 103 1.04 4.69 -31.64
CA PHE A 103 -0.36 5.07 -31.82
C PHE A 103 -1.24 4.47 -30.72
N PHE A 104 -0.98 3.22 -30.34
CA PHE A 104 -1.70 2.48 -29.32
C PHE A 104 -1.49 3.03 -27.90
N ILE A 105 -0.24 3.34 -27.52
CA ILE A 105 0.08 4.01 -26.24
C ILE A 105 -0.42 5.47 -26.26
N GLY A 106 -0.48 6.08 -27.45
CA GLY A 106 -0.86 7.47 -27.68
C GLY A 106 -2.35 7.74 -27.74
N THR A 107 -3.23 6.72 -27.65
CA THR A 107 -4.67 6.99 -27.64
C THR A 107 -5.03 7.80 -26.39
N PRO A 108 -5.91 8.82 -26.50
CA PRO A 108 -6.32 9.64 -25.36
C PRO A 108 -6.84 8.81 -24.17
N GLN A 109 -7.49 7.68 -24.48
CA GLN A 109 -8.05 6.74 -23.52
C GLN A 109 -6.94 6.02 -22.75
N ILE A 110 -5.93 5.46 -23.42
CA ILE A 110 -4.80 4.78 -22.76
C ILE A 110 -3.96 5.78 -21.98
N SER A 111 -3.72 6.95 -22.54
CA SER A 111 -3.04 8.05 -21.84
C SER A 111 -3.78 8.45 -20.55
N LEU A 112 -5.11 8.55 -20.61
CA LEU A 112 -5.94 8.85 -19.45
C LEU A 112 -5.90 7.72 -18.41
N LEU A 113 -5.97 6.45 -18.84
CA LEU A 113 -5.88 5.31 -17.93
C LEU A 113 -4.56 5.31 -17.16
N LEU A 114 -3.44 5.45 -17.88
CA LEU A 114 -2.11 5.48 -17.29
C LEU A 114 -1.96 6.66 -16.33
N PHE A 115 -2.46 7.84 -16.72
CA PHE A 115 -2.46 9.03 -15.89
C PHE A 115 -3.23 8.82 -14.56
N LEU A 116 -4.46 8.31 -14.63
CA LEU A 116 -5.27 8.05 -13.44
C LEU A 116 -4.64 6.97 -12.55
N ASN A 117 -4.06 5.93 -13.15
CA ASN A 117 -3.39 4.86 -12.39
C ASN A 117 -2.10 5.37 -11.71
N ALA A 118 -1.34 6.23 -12.40
CA ALA A 118 -0.15 6.87 -11.85
C ALA A 118 -0.51 7.78 -10.67
N LEU A 119 -1.52 8.63 -10.82
CA LEU A 119 -1.99 9.52 -9.75
C LEU A 119 -2.46 8.73 -8.52
N LEU A 120 -3.28 7.69 -8.74
CA LEU A 120 -3.73 6.81 -7.67
C LEU A 120 -2.56 6.10 -6.97
N SER A 121 -1.59 5.63 -7.75
CA SER A 121 -0.40 4.95 -7.23
C SER A 121 0.44 5.90 -6.38
N ILE A 122 0.65 7.15 -6.81
CA ILE A 122 1.40 8.15 -6.05
C ILE A 122 0.71 8.45 -4.71
N ILE A 123 -0.60 8.70 -4.72
CA ILE A 123 -1.38 9.03 -3.50
C ILE A 123 -1.35 7.86 -2.51
N LEU A 124 -1.53 6.64 -3.00
CA LEU A 124 -1.66 5.45 -2.16
C LEU A 124 -0.32 4.79 -1.82
N PHE A 125 0.79 5.21 -2.44
CA PHE A 125 2.11 4.61 -2.23
C PHE A 125 2.55 4.69 -0.77
N LEU A 126 2.58 5.90 -0.21
CA LEU A 126 3.02 6.13 1.18
C LEU A 126 2.18 5.36 2.21
N PRO A 127 0.83 5.44 2.22
CA PRO A 127 0.05 4.68 3.19
C PRO A 127 0.16 3.16 3.00
N SER A 128 0.26 2.68 1.75
CA SER A 128 0.48 1.24 1.47
C SER A 128 1.83 0.76 1.98
N PHE A 129 2.87 1.57 1.79
CA PHE A 129 4.20 1.29 2.32
C PHE A 129 4.18 1.24 3.85
N ALA A 130 3.62 2.26 4.50
CA ALA A 130 3.59 2.36 5.95
C ALA A 130 2.78 1.23 6.62
N VAL A 131 1.64 0.84 6.05
CA VAL A 131 0.85 -0.28 6.62
C VAL A 131 1.54 -1.62 6.40
N THR A 132 2.21 -1.83 5.26
CA THR A 132 2.97 -3.07 4.99
C THR A 132 4.16 -3.20 5.94
N TRP A 133 4.88 -2.10 6.17
CA TRP A 133 5.97 -2.04 7.13
C TRP A 133 5.53 -2.47 8.53
N ARG A 134 4.43 -1.89 9.03
CA ARG A 134 3.85 -2.21 10.35
C ARG A 134 3.29 -3.63 10.40
N ARG A 135 2.79 -4.15 9.28
CA ARG A 135 2.25 -5.52 9.19
C ARG A 135 3.35 -6.57 9.32
N LEU A 136 4.50 -6.34 8.70
CA LEU A 136 5.68 -7.21 8.84
C LEU A 136 6.22 -7.23 10.27
N GLN A 137 6.27 -6.06 10.92
CA GLN A 137 6.66 -5.96 12.32
C GLN A 137 5.73 -6.75 13.25
N ASP A 138 4.43 -6.84 12.92
CA ASP A 138 3.47 -7.68 13.67
C ASP A 138 3.72 -9.20 13.53
N ALA A 139 4.30 -9.63 12.41
CA ALA A 139 4.77 -10.99 12.20
C ALA A 139 6.18 -11.25 12.80
N ASN A 140 6.74 -10.30 13.56
CA ASN A 140 8.10 -10.32 14.10
C ASN A 140 9.21 -10.26 13.03
N LEU A 141 8.89 -9.74 11.84
CA LEU A 141 9.81 -9.55 10.74
C LEU A 141 10.33 -8.09 10.68
N HIS A 142 11.44 -7.87 9.99
CA HIS A 142 11.96 -6.53 9.77
C HIS A 142 11.10 -5.78 8.74
N GLY A 143 10.71 -4.54 9.06
CA GLY A 143 9.88 -3.73 8.16
C GLY A 143 10.53 -3.44 6.81
N ALA A 144 11.86 -3.41 6.75
CA ALA A 144 12.63 -3.24 5.52
C ALA A 144 12.35 -4.32 4.46
N LEU A 145 11.81 -5.48 4.83
CA LEU A 145 11.36 -6.48 3.85
C LEU A 145 10.24 -5.96 2.93
N THR A 146 9.60 -4.84 3.28
CA THR A 146 8.68 -4.11 2.36
C THR A 146 9.36 -3.76 1.03
N TRP A 147 10.67 -3.52 1.02
CA TRP A 147 11.42 -3.22 -0.20
C TRP A 147 11.48 -4.37 -1.21
N LEU A 148 11.23 -5.62 -0.77
CA LEU A 148 11.06 -6.75 -1.70
C LEU A 148 9.92 -6.53 -2.68
N GLY A 149 8.96 -5.66 -2.35
CA GLY A 149 7.89 -5.25 -3.25
C GLY A 149 8.34 -4.47 -4.49
N LEU A 150 9.56 -3.90 -4.50
CA LEU A 150 10.12 -3.22 -5.67
C LEU A 150 10.66 -4.19 -6.73
N VAL A 151 11.01 -5.41 -6.33
CA VAL A 151 11.55 -6.40 -7.25
C VAL A 151 10.37 -7.13 -7.91
N PRO A 152 10.24 -7.10 -9.24
CA PRO A 152 9.18 -7.81 -9.93
C PRO A 152 9.28 -9.32 -9.63
N PHE A 153 8.13 -10.00 -9.59
CA PHE A 153 7.97 -11.43 -9.31
C PHE A 153 8.29 -11.90 -7.88
N ILE A 154 9.23 -11.27 -7.16
CA ILE A 154 9.57 -11.62 -5.76
C ILE A 154 8.51 -11.10 -4.77
N ASN A 155 7.76 -10.07 -5.17
CA ASN A 155 6.71 -9.44 -4.36
C ASN A 155 5.61 -10.42 -3.88
N LEU A 156 5.45 -11.60 -4.52
CA LEU A 156 4.54 -12.65 -4.06
C LEU A 156 4.90 -13.17 -2.66
N VAL A 157 6.20 -13.22 -2.33
CA VAL A 157 6.67 -13.62 -1.00
C VAL A 157 6.20 -12.63 0.06
N LEU A 158 6.14 -11.34 -0.28
CA LEU A 158 5.64 -10.30 0.61
C LEU A 158 4.15 -10.51 0.93
N VAL A 159 3.36 -10.96 -0.05
CA VAL A 159 1.94 -11.33 0.18
C VAL A 159 1.86 -12.48 1.18
N VAL A 160 2.69 -13.52 1.04
CA VAL A 160 2.75 -14.62 2.01
C VAL A 160 3.10 -14.12 3.41
N PHE A 161 4.09 -13.22 3.53
CA PHE A 161 4.47 -12.64 4.83
C PHE A 161 3.37 -11.81 5.49
N THR A 162 2.56 -11.08 4.71
CA THR A 162 1.44 -10.30 5.25
C THR A 162 0.27 -11.18 5.74
N LEU A 163 0.18 -12.43 5.29
CA LEU A 163 -0.82 -13.41 5.75
C LEU A 163 -0.46 -14.11 7.07
N LEU A 164 0.83 -14.13 7.45
CA LEU A 164 1.33 -14.83 8.63
C LEU A 164 0.62 -14.44 9.94
N PRO A 165 0.44 -15.34 10.91
CA PRO A 165 -0.15 -14.98 12.18
C PRO A 165 0.70 -13.98 12.99
N SER A 166 0.02 -13.13 13.75
CA SER A 166 0.66 -12.16 14.66
C SER A 166 1.44 -12.88 15.76
N LYS A 167 2.70 -12.50 15.99
CA LYS A 167 3.58 -13.12 17.00
C LYS A 167 3.80 -12.20 18.20
N ALA A 168 3.85 -12.76 19.41
CA ALA A 168 4.10 -11.99 20.64
C ALA A 168 5.46 -11.28 20.64
N ALA A 169 6.47 -11.87 20.00
CA ALA A 169 7.78 -11.27 19.84
C ALA A 169 7.77 -9.94 19.06
N GLY A 170 6.74 -9.69 18.22
CA GLY A 170 6.59 -8.43 17.50
C GLY A 170 6.39 -7.21 18.41
N GLN A 171 6.02 -7.41 19.68
CA GLN A 171 5.84 -6.34 20.67
C GLN A 171 7.11 -5.49 20.88
N ARG A 172 8.29 -5.97 20.49
CA ARG A 172 9.53 -5.18 20.51
C ARG A 172 9.49 -3.92 19.64
N PHE A 173 8.60 -3.90 18.63
CA PHE A 173 8.41 -2.76 17.73
C PHE A 173 7.34 -1.78 18.21
N ASP A 174 6.68 -2.07 19.33
CA ASP A 174 5.74 -1.16 19.95
C ASP A 174 6.51 0.02 20.58
N PRO A 175 5.99 1.26 20.52
CA PRO A 175 6.63 2.38 21.20
C PRO A 175 6.71 2.14 22.72
N VAL A 176 7.86 2.50 23.30
CA VAL A 176 8.21 2.25 24.71
C VAL A 176 7.25 3.00 25.65
N PRO A 177 6.84 2.43 26.81
CA PRO A 177 5.80 2.98 27.69
C PRO A 177 5.99 4.44 28.18
N GLY A 178 7.17 5.04 28.04
CA GLY A 178 7.36 6.46 28.35
C GLY A 178 6.47 7.40 27.53
N SER A 179 6.13 7.01 26.29
CA SER A 179 5.14 7.70 25.44
C SER A 179 3.69 7.41 25.87
N ARG A 180 3.40 6.19 26.34
CA ARG A 180 2.09 5.81 26.88
C ARG A 180 1.75 6.52 28.18
N LEU A 181 2.73 6.83 29.03
CA LEU A 181 2.47 7.58 30.26
C LEU A 181 2.01 9.01 29.95
N ALA A 182 2.56 9.64 28.90
CA ALA A 182 2.11 10.96 28.46
C ALA A 182 0.71 10.91 27.82
N ASP A 183 0.41 9.88 27.01
CA ASP A 183 -0.92 9.72 26.40
C ASP A 183 -2.01 9.29 27.39
N LEU A 184 -1.68 8.44 28.37
CA LEU A 184 -2.54 8.13 29.50
C LEU A 184 -2.74 9.39 30.35
N TYR A 185 -1.68 10.12 30.68
CA TYR A 185 -1.75 11.37 31.44
C TYR A 185 -2.57 12.46 30.72
N ASN A 186 -2.46 12.58 29.39
CA ASN A 186 -3.23 13.55 28.59
C ASN A 186 -4.70 13.12 28.38
N GLY A 187 -5.01 11.82 28.52
CA GLY A 187 -6.36 11.27 28.44
C GLY A 187 -7.14 11.26 29.76
N PHE A 188 -6.44 11.41 30.89
CA PHE A 188 -7.05 11.71 32.17
C PHE A 188 -7.08 13.22 32.34
N ALA A 189 -8.27 13.81 32.55
CA ALA A 189 -8.34 15.18 33.04
C ALA A 189 -7.44 15.31 34.29
N PRO A 190 -6.74 16.44 34.50
CA PRO A 190 -5.89 16.62 35.68
C PRO A 190 -6.69 16.22 36.91
N VAL A 191 -6.17 15.27 37.70
CA VAL A 191 -6.86 14.84 38.93
C VAL A 191 -7.03 16.10 39.79
N PRO A 192 -8.28 16.53 40.08
CA PRO A 192 -8.50 17.75 40.84
C PRO A 192 -7.80 17.64 42.20
N GLY A 193 -6.86 18.55 42.48
CA GLY A 193 -6.15 18.59 43.76
C GLY A 193 -4.82 17.84 43.83
N VAL A 194 -4.32 17.24 42.74
CA VAL A 194 -2.94 16.71 42.72
C VAL A 194 -1.98 17.79 42.21
N PRO A 195 -1.06 18.32 43.04
CA PRO A 195 -0.09 19.31 42.58
C PRO A 195 0.85 18.69 41.54
N SER A 196 1.05 19.37 40.42
CA SER A 196 2.04 19.01 39.41
C SER A 196 3.42 19.01 40.07
N ARG A 197 3.97 17.81 40.33
CA ARG A 197 5.29 17.65 40.94
C ARG A 197 6.32 18.20 39.95
N GLN A 198 6.70 19.47 40.13
CA GLN A 198 7.81 20.07 39.41
C GLN A 198 9.02 19.17 39.64
N ARG A 199 9.53 18.63 38.54
CA ARG A 199 10.76 17.84 38.53
C ARG A 199 11.87 18.81 38.93
N LYS A 200 12.19 18.90 40.23
CA LYS A 200 13.38 19.60 40.70
C LYS A 200 14.55 18.95 40.00
N THR A 201 15.12 19.65 39.03
CA THR A 201 16.45 19.40 38.51
C THR A 201 17.39 19.44 39.71
N VAL A 202 17.79 18.26 40.19
CA VAL A 202 18.94 18.14 41.08
C VAL A 202 20.16 18.33 40.17
N VAL A 203 20.44 19.58 39.82
CA VAL A 203 21.78 20.01 39.46
C VAL A 203 22.34 20.63 40.74
N SER A 204 22.75 19.76 41.65
CA SER A 204 23.63 20.15 42.74
C SER A 204 24.99 20.43 42.12
N GLU A 205 25.21 21.70 41.84
CA GLU A 205 26.42 22.43 42.21
C GLU A 205 27.36 21.59 43.11
N ASN A 206 28.50 21.20 42.56
CA ASN A 206 29.61 20.70 43.34
C ASN A 206 30.92 21.13 42.66
N LYS A 207 31.45 22.22 43.22
CA LYS A 207 32.85 22.69 43.27
C LYS A 207 33.62 22.87 41.96
#